data_AF-B5VHJ2-F1
#
_entry.id   AF-B5VHJ2-F1
#
_cell.length_a   1.000
_cell.length_b   1.000
_cell.length_c   1.000
_cell.angle_alpha   90.00
_cell.angle_beta   90.00
_cell.angle_gamma   90.00
#
_symmetry.space_group_name_H-M   'P 1'
#
loop_
_entity.id
_entity.type
_entity.pdbx_description
1 polymer ?
#
loop_
_entity_poly.entity_id
_entity_poly.type
_entity_poly.pdbx_seq_one_letter_code
_entity_poly.pdbx_strand_id
1 'polypeptide(L)'
;MPEKLAMSMVDIKDAGSELRDLESGALDTKSSAADVYYEGVELHRTNEFIDNKPSFFNRIAAALNAETKGIEPVTDDEKNDDSILNAATIWFSANMVIVAYSVGALGPLVFGLNFGQSVLVIIFFNILGLIPVALFSLFGVELGLRQMILSRYLAGNITARFFSLVNVIACVGWCVLNISVSAQLLNMVNEGSGHNCPIWAGCLIIAGGTVLVTFFGYSVVHAYEKWSWVPNFAAFLVIIAQLSRSGKFKGGEWVGGATTAGGVLSFGSSVFGSAAGWATYAADYTVYMPKTTSKYKIFFSVVAGLAFPLFFTMILGAACGMAALNDPTWKSYYDKNAMGGVIYAILVPNSLNGFGQFCCVLLALSTVANNVPGMYTVALSAQALWAPLAKIPRVVWTMAGNAATLGISIPATYYFDGFM
;
A
#
# COMPACT_ATOMS: atom_id res chain seq x y z
N MET A 1 29.61 25.49 -50.53
CA MET A 1 30.47 24.63 -49.69
C MET A 1 31.75 25.40 -49.35
N PRO A 2 32.04 25.73 -48.09
CA PRO A 2 31.18 26.33 -47.07
C PRO A 2 31.67 27.74 -46.67
N GLU A 3 30.72 28.59 -46.27
CA GLU A 3 30.93 29.90 -45.64
C GLU A 3 31.25 29.64 -44.14
N LYS A 4 32.50 29.87 -43.72
CA LYS A 4 32.89 29.71 -42.32
C LYS A 4 32.48 30.97 -41.54
N LEU A 5 31.47 30.82 -40.67
CA LEU A 5 31.21 31.74 -39.57
C LEU A 5 32.49 31.90 -38.73
N ALA A 6 33.13 33.06 -38.83
CA ALA A 6 34.14 33.50 -37.87
C ALA A 6 33.41 34.19 -36.71
N MET A 7 32.93 33.41 -35.74
CA MET A 7 32.53 33.95 -34.44
C MET A 7 33.80 34.43 -33.74
N SER A 8 33.88 35.71 -33.42
CA SER A 8 35.09 36.34 -32.92
C SER A 8 35.46 35.77 -31.53
N MET A 9 36.76 35.62 -31.24
CA MET A 9 37.26 35.20 -29.92
C MET A 9 36.91 36.17 -28.77
N VAL A 10 36.32 37.33 -29.09
CA VAL A 10 35.84 38.32 -28.12
C VAL A 10 34.46 37.91 -27.60
N ASP A 11 33.54 37.50 -28.49
CA ASP A 11 32.16 37.11 -28.12
C ASP A 11 32.10 35.84 -27.24
N ILE A 12 33.07 34.92 -27.37
CA ILE A 12 33.14 33.70 -26.55
C ILE A 12 33.66 34.00 -25.13
N LYS A 13 34.51 35.04 -24.97
CA LYS A 13 35.00 35.44 -23.64
C LYS A 13 33.92 36.18 -22.86
N ASP A 14 33.16 37.04 -23.52
CA ASP A 14 32.07 37.80 -22.90
C ASP A 14 30.90 36.89 -22.50
N ALA A 15 30.55 35.90 -23.32
CA ALA A 15 29.56 34.88 -22.96
C ALA A 15 30.02 33.99 -21.79
N GLY A 16 31.32 33.72 -21.69
CA GLY A 16 31.92 32.97 -20.58
C GLY A 16 31.98 33.74 -19.27
N SER A 17 32.12 35.06 -19.30
CA SER A 17 32.03 35.91 -18.11
C SER A 17 30.59 36.08 -17.65
N GLU A 18 29.63 36.28 -18.56
CA GLU A 18 28.20 36.39 -18.20
C GLU A 18 27.67 35.10 -17.58
N LEU A 19 28.07 33.92 -18.09
CA LEU A 19 27.69 32.64 -17.49
C LEU A 19 28.28 32.45 -16.09
N ARG A 20 29.51 32.92 -15.85
CA ARG A 20 30.14 32.88 -14.51
C ARG A 20 29.48 33.85 -13.53
N ASP A 21 29.05 35.01 -13.99
CA ASP A 21 28.34 35.99 -13.18
C ASP A 21 26.90 35.54 -12.86
N LEU A 22 26.26 34.78 -13.76
CA LEU A 22 24.98 34.13 -13.51
C LEU A 22 25.11 32.94 -12.54
N GLU A 23 26.18 32.15 -12.64
CA GLU A 23 26.47 31.06 -11.69
C GLU A 23 26.84 31.61 -10.30
N SER A 24 27.61 32.69 -10.22
CA SER A 24 27.96 33.33 -8.94
C SER A 24 26.72 33.97 -8.29
N GLY A 25 25.90 34.68 -9.07
CA GLY A 25 24.63 35.24 -8.60
C GLY A 25 23.64 34.16 -8.14
N ALA A 26 23.60 33.00 -8.82
CA ALA A 26 22.77 31.87 -8.41
C ALA A 26 23.29 31.17 -7.13
N LEU A 27 24.61 31.14 -6.92
CA LEU A 27 25.24 30.62 -5.70
C LEU A 27 25.02 31.57 -4.51
N ASP A 28 25.15 32.88 -4.72
CA ASP A 28 24.89 33.90 -3.69
C ASP A 28 23.41 33.95 -3.30
N THR A 29 22.49 33.78 -4.26
CA THR A 29 21.05 33.69 -3.97
C THR A 29 20.71 32.41 -3.21
N LYS A 30 21.38 31.29 -3.50
CA LYS A 30 21.21 30.03 -2.74
C LYS A 30 21.82 30.12 -1.35
N SER A 31 22.97 30.77 -1.18
CA SER A 31 23.58 31.02 0.14
C SER A 31 22.68 31.93 0.96
N SER A 32 22.25 33.06 0.40
CA SER A 32 21.35 34.00 1.10
C SER A 32 20.01 33.37 1.46
N ALA A 33 19.42 32.54 0.59
CA ALA A 33 18.20 31.81 0.90
C ALA A 33 18.41 30.73 1.99
N ALA A 34 19.58 30.09 2.02
CA ALA A 34 19.94 29.14 3.08
C ALA A 34 20.20 29.86 4.41
N ASP A 35 20.90 31.00 4.40
CA ASP A 35 21.22 31.78 5.58
C ASP A 35 19.95 32.38 6.20
N VAL A 36 19.04 32.92 5.39
CA VAL A 36 17.70 33.39 5.84
C VAL A 36 16.85 32.22 6.37
N TYR A 37 17.02 31.01 5.85
CA TYR A 37 16.35 29.81 6.36
C TYR A 37 16.92 29.37 7.71
N TYR A 38 18.25 29.34 7.89
CA TYR A 38 18.88 28.99 9.17
C TYR A 38 18.61 30.03 10.25
N GLU A 39 18.64 31.31 9.90
CA GLU A 39 18.31 32.42 10.81
C GLU A 39 16.82 32.38 11.18
N GLY A 40 15.93 32.09 10.22
CA GLY A 40 14.50 31.86 10.48
C GLY A 40 14.22 30.63 11.34
N VAL A 41 15.00 29.55 11.20
CA VAL A 41 14.93 28.34 12.04
C VAL A 41 15.47 28.61 13.45
N GLU A 42 16.52 29.41 13.62
CA GLU A 42 17.03 29.80 14.95
C GLU A 42 16.08 30.75 15.69
N LEU A 43 15.45 31.68 14.97
CA LEU A 43 14.46 32.62 15.51
C LEU A 43 13.12 31.93 15.83
N HIS A 44 12.77 30.86 15.11
CA HIS A 44 11.69 29.95 15.49
C HIS A 44 12.07 29.03 16.67
N ARG A 45 13.31 28.53 16.72
CA ARG A 45 13.82 27.69 17.82
C ARG A 45 13.85 28.44 19.15
N THR A 46 14.16 29.74 19.16
CA THR A 46 14.14 30.55 20.39
C THR A 46 12.72 30.88 20.89
N ASN A 47 11.73 30.92 20.01
CA ASN A 47 10.32 31.17 20.37
C ASN A 47 9.54 29.89 20.75
N GLU A 48 10.02 28.69 20.41
CA GLU A 48 9.37 27.41 20.78
C GLU A 48 9.80 26.83 22.14
N PHE A 49 10.77 27.44 22.84
CA PHE A 49 11.03 27.14 24.26
C PHE A 49 9.99 27.73 25.22
N ILE A 50 8.76 27.96 24.75
CA ILE A 50 7.59 28.06 25.64
C ILE A 50 7.21 26.63 26.02
N ASP A 51 7.66 26.26 27.22
CA ASP A 51 7.33 25.09 28.03
C ASP A 51 5.91 24.53 27.81
N ASN A 52 5.73 23.74 26.74
CA ASN A 52 4.50 22.99 26.49
C ASN A 52 4.64 21.63 27.16
N LYS A 53 4.03 21.50 28.34
CA LYS A 53 3.82 20.20 29.00
C LYS A 53 3.39 19.15 27.95
N PRO A 54 4.08 18.01 27.83
CA PRO A 54 3.71 17.00 26.84
C PRO A 54 2.26 16.57 27.11
N SER A 55 1.42 16.65 26.07
CA SER A 55 0.03 16.19 26.08
C SER A 55 -0.08 14.82 26.75
N PHE A 56 -1.15 14.57 27.51
CA PHE A 56 -1.42 13.28 28.16
C PHE A 56 -1.21 12.09 27.21
N PHE A 57 -1.62 12.25 25.95
CA PHE A 57 -1.43 11.26 24.90
C PHE A 57 0.02 11.06 24.48
N ASN A 58 0.84 12.12 24.46
CA ASN A 58 2.28 12.01 24.19
C ASN A 58 3.01 11.31 25.34
N ARG A 59 2.55 11.48 26.59
CA ARG A 59 3.11 10.75 27.74
C ARG A 59 2.77 9.27 27.70
N ILE A 60 1.56 8.90 27.28
CA ILE A 60 1.17 7.50 27.08
C ILE A 60 1.93 6.90 25.89
N ALA A 61 2.02 7.61 24.77
CA ALA A 61 2.77 7.16 23.60
C ALA A 61 4.26 6.98 23.92
N ALA A 62 4.88 7.92 24.63
CA ALA A 62 6.27 7.82 25.08
C ALA A 62 6.46 6.68 26.10
N ALA A 63 5.51 6.47 27.03
CA ALA A 63 5.55 5.35 27.97
C ALA A 63 5.41 3.97 27.29
N LEU A 64 4.89 3.94 26.06
CA LEU A 64 4.67 2.72 25.27
C LEU A 64 5.65 2.59 24.08
N ASN A 65 6.70 3.43 23.99
CA ASN A 65 7.63 3.48 22.84
C ASN A 65 6.96 3.69 21.47
N ALA A 66 5.78 4.31 21.42
CA ALA A 66 5.09 4.60 20.17
C ALA A 66 5.69 5.83 19.48
N GLU A 67 5.97 5.74 18.18
CA GLU A 67 6.50 6.85 17.37
C GLU A 67 5.53 8.06 17.43
N THR A 68 6.04 9.19 17.92
CA THR A 68 5.27 10.44 18.10
C THR A 68 5.44 11.42 16.94
N LYS A 69 6.41 11.19 16.05
CA LYS A 69 6.70 12.09 14.92
C LYS A 69 5.61 11.98 13.86
N GLY A 70 5.08 13.12 13.42
CA GLY A 70 4.01 13.21 12.44
C GLY A 70 4.57 13.51 11.05
N ILE A 71 4.17 14.69 10.55
CA ILE A 71 4.51 15.18 9.22
C ILE A 71 5.80 16.02 9.19
N GLU A 72 6.45 16.21 10.34
CA GLU A 72 7.71 16.93 10.42
C GLU A 72 8.80 16.21 9.60
N PRO A 73 9.69 16.95 8.90
CA PRO A 73 10.78 16.35 8.16
C PRO A 73 11.65 15.46 9.05
N VAL A 74 12.03 14.29 8.54
CA VAL A 74 12.99 13.38 9.18
C VAL A 74 14.39 13.90 8.88
N THR A 75 15.14 14.22 9.93
CA THR A 75 16.51 14.74 9.83
C THR A 75 17.50 13.63 9.55
N ASP A 76 18.68 13.97 9.03
CA ASP A 76 19.64 12.94 8.61
C ASP A 76 20.22 12.13 9.79
N ASP A 77 20.21 12.66 11.01
CA ASP A 77 20.57 11.96 12.24
C ASP A 77 19.53 10.93 12.71
N GLU A 78 18.27 11.10 12.31
CA GLU A 78 17.18 10.15 12.60
C GLU A 78 17.11 9.01 11.57
N LYS A 79 17.84 9.11 10.45
CA LYS A 79 17.86 8.12 9.37
C LYS A 79 18.76 6.93 9.70
N ASN A 80 18.23 6.03 10.51
CA ASN A 80 18.95 4.89 11.07
C ASN A 80 18.56 3.52 10.48
N ASP A 81 17.68 3.47 9.46
CA ASP A 81 17.28 2.21 8.82
C ASP A 81 18.19 1.87 7.64
N ASP A 82 19.32 1.23 7.92
CA ASP A 82 20.32 0.82 6.92
C ASP A 82 19.87 -0.40 6.08
N SER A 83 18.76 -1.04 6.44
CA SER A 83 18.37 -2.34 5.87
C SER A 83 17.46 -2.15 4.65
N ILE A 84 18.05 -2.30 3.46
CA ILE A 84 17.30 -2.36 2.18
C ILE A 84 16.25 -3.49 2.21
N LEU A 85 16.55 -4.59 2.90
CA LEU A 85 15.62 -5.70 3.06
C LEU A 85 14.38 -5.30 3.86
N ASN A 86 14.49 -4.40 4.84
CA ASN A 86 13.33 -3.95 5.62
C ASN A 86 12.30 -3.28 4.71
N ALA A 87 12.73 -2.35 3.84
CA ALA A 87 11.85 -1.72 2.84
C ALA A 87 11.20 -2.76 1.91
N ALA A 88 11.96 -3.77 1.47
CA ALA A 88 11.42 -4.82 0.62
C ALA A 88 10.36 -5.66 1.36
N THR A 89 10.66 -6.07 2.60
CA THR A 89 9.81 -6.98 3.39
C THR A 89 8.48 -6.36 3.79
N ILE A 90 8.43 -5.05 4.01
CA ILE A 90 7.17 -4.34 4.30
C ILE A 90 6.21 -4.49 3.13
N TRP A 91 6.68 -4.16 1.92
CA TRP A 91 5.87 -4.31 0.71
C TRP A 91 5.56 -5.77 0.40
N PHE A 92 6.52 -6.66 0.69
CA PHE A 92 6.34 -8.09 0.51
C PHE A 92 5.18 -8.62 1.33
N SER A 93 5.17 -8.28 2.62
CA SER A 93 4.18 -8.73 3.58
C SER A 93 2.81 -8.11 3.37
N ALA A 94 2.76 -6.79 3.10
CA ALA A 94 1.52 -6.11 2.78
C ALA A 94 0.80 -6.73 1.56
N ASN A 95 1.53 -7.31 0.60
CA ASN A 95 0.94 -7.88 -0.61
C ASN A 95 0.79 -9.41 -0.59
N MET A 96 1.45 -10.13 0.32
CA MET A 96 1.29 -11.58 0.50
C MET A 96 0.03 -11.89 1.32
N VAL A 97 -1.12 -11.46 0.80
CA VAL A 97 -2.41 -11.46 1.52
C VAL A 97 -3.58 -11.90 0.62
N ILE A 98 -4.69 -12.26 1.26
CA ILE A 98 -5.93 -12.69 0.58
C ILE A 98 -6.53 -11.62 -0.35
N VAL A 99 -6.32 -10.35 -0.05
CA VAL A 99 -6.87 -9.24 -0.85
C VAL A 99 -6.27 -9.25 -2.26
N ALA A 100 -4.95 -9.30 -2.38
CA ALA A 100 -4.27 -9.34 -3.67
C ALA A 100 -4.67 -10.59 -4.47
N TYR A 101 -4.81 -11.73 -3.79
CA TYR A 101 -5.40 -12.93 -4.37
C TYR A 101 -6.81 -12.70 -4.92
N SER A 102 -7.67 -11.98 -4.19
CA SER A 102 -9.04 -11.68 -4.61
C SER A 102 -9.09 -10.74 -5.82
N VAL A 103 -8.19 -9.75 -5.90
CA VAL A 103 -8.04 -8.90 -7.08
C VAL A 103 -7.74 -9.74 -8.32
N GLY A 104 -6.79 -10.68 -8.22
CA GLY A 104 -6.45 -11.55 -9.34
C GLY A 104 -7.61 -12.42 -9.84
N ALA A 105 -8.50 -12.84 -8.93
CA ALA A 105 -9.66 -13.66 -9.27
C ALA A 105 -10.74 -12.90 -10.08
N LEU A 106 -10.73 -11.55 -10.06
CA LEU A 106 -11.68 -10.72 -10.83
C LEU A 106 -11.55 -10.93 -12.33
N GLY A 107 -10.34 -11.21 -12.85
CA GLY A 107 -10.11 -11.40 -14.28
C GLY A 107 -11.06 -12.44 -14.88
N PRO A 108 -11.07 -13.68 -14.35
CA PRO A 108 -12.04 -14.69 -14.74
C PRO A 108 -13.47 -14.43 -14.26
N LEU A 109 -13.65 -14.17 -12.96
CA LEU A 109 -14.97 -14.23 -12.33
C LEU A 109 -15.88 -13.06 -12.71
N VAL A 110 -15.30 -11.89 -13.00
CA VAL A 110 -16.04 -10.66 -13.28
C VAL A 110 -15.83 -10.21 -14.73
N PHE A 111 -14.59 -10.22 -15.21
CA PHE A 111 -14.24 -9.70 -16.54
C PHE A 111 -14.25 -10.77 -17.65
N GLY A 112 -14.56 -12.03 -17.31
CA GLY A 112 -14.71 -13.12 -18.27
C GLY A 112 -13.42 -13.46 -19.04
N LEU A 113 -12.26 -13.08 -18.49
CA LEU A 113 -10.97 -13.35 -19.10
C LEU A 113 -10.53 -14.79 -18.80
N ASN A 114 -9.91 -15.44 -19.76
CA ASN A 114 -9.29 -16.73 -19.49
C ASN A 114 -8.07 -16.56 -18.57
N PHE A 115 -7.50 -17.69 -18.12
CA PHE A 115 -6.34 -17.67 -17.21
C PHE A 115 -5.14 -16.94 -17.82
N GLY A 116 -4.76 -17.26 -19.06
CA GLY A 116 -3.58 -16.70 -19.70
C GLY A 116 -3.69 -15.20 -19.96
N GLN A 117 -4.86 -14.72 -20.40
CA GLN A 117 -5.20 -13.31 -20.54
C GLN A 117 -5.10 -12.60 -19.19
N SER A 118 -5.66 -13.20 -18.14
CA SER A 118 -5.58 -12.66 -16.79
C SER A 118 -4.13 -12.55 -16.31
N VAL A 119 -3.29 -13.58 -16.54
CA VAL A 119 -1.86 -13.56 -16.20
C VAL A 119 -1.12 -12.43 -16.91
N LEU A 120 -1.34 -12.25 -18.22
CA LEU A 120 -0.70 -11.17 -18.97
C LEU A 120 -1.11 -9.79 -18.43
N VAL A 121 -2.41 -9.59 -18.16
CA VAL A 121 -2.91 -8.34 -17.57
C VAL A 121 -2.27 -8.10 -16.20
N ILE A 122 -2.23 -9.12 -15.34
CA ILE A 122 -1.59 -9.05 -14.03
C ILE A 122 -0.13 -8.62 -14.17
N ILE A 123 0.65 -9.23 -15.05
CA ILE A 123 2.07 -8.91 -15.20
C ILE A 123 2.27 -7.47 -15.68
N PHE A 124 1.65 -7.09 -16.80
CA PHE A 124 1.93 -5.79 -17.42
C PHE A 124 1.40 -4.62 -16.61
N PHE A 125 0.16 -4.69 -16.09
CA PHE A 125 -0.41 -3.58 -15.34
C PHE A 125 0.19 -3.42 -13.94
N ASN A 126 0.61 -4.52 -13.28
CA ASN A 126 1.39 -4.39 -12.05
C ASN A 126 2.72 -3.71 -12.36
N ILE A 127 3.50 -4.14 -13.36
CA ILE A 127 4.79 -3.49 -13.69
C ILE A 127 4.61 -1.96 -13.86
N LEU A 128 3.57 -1.53 -14.57
CA LEU A 128 3.24 -0.11 -14.71
C LEU A 128 2.93 0.55 -13.37
N GLY A 129 2.20 -0.13 -12.48
CA GLY A 129 1.88 0.36 -11.14
C GLY A 129 3.06 0.37 -10.17
N LEU A 130 4.05 -0.51 -10.32
CA LEU A 130 5.22 -0.59 -9.43
C LEU A 130 6.24 0.53 -9.66
N ILE A 131 6.36 1.00 -10.90
CA ILE A 131 7.29 2.07 -11.27
C ILE A 131 7.10 3.33 -10.41
N PRO A 132 5.88 3.94 -10.31
CA PRO A 132 5.70 5.13 -9.49
C PRO A 132 5.98 4.88 -8.01
N VAL A 133 5.64 3.70 -7.47
CA VAL A 133 5.92 3.35 -6.07
C VAL A 133 7.42 3.36 -5.81
N ALA A 134 8.20 2.73 -6.67
CA ALA A 134 9.65 2.66 -6.54
C ALA A 134 10.32 4.03 -6.74
N LEU A 135 9.83 4.86 -7.66
CA LEU A 135 10.33 6.23 -7.87
C LEU A 135 10.05 7.11 -6.65
N PHE A 136 8.82 7.12 -6.12
CA PHE A 136 8.48 7.95 -4.95
C PHE A 136 9.21 7.49 -3.68
N SER A 137 9.51 6.19 -3.57
CA SER A 137 10.36 5.66 -2.49
C SER A 137 11.75 6.31 -2.47
N LEU A 138 12.30 6.71 -3.62
CA LEU A 138 13.60 7.40 -3.67
C LEU A 138 13.54 8.81 -3.10
N PHE A 139 12.41 9.51 -3.28
CA PHE A 139 12.25 10.85 -2.72
C PHE A 139 12.14 10.84 -1.20
N GLY A 140 11.56 9.78 -0.61
CA GLY A 140 11.55 9.60 0.84
C GLY A 140 12.96 9.61 1.43
N VAL A 141 13.87 8.84 0.84
CA VAL A 141 15.29 8.76 1.27
C VAL A 141 16.00 10.11 1.13
N GLU A 142 15.83 10.75 -0.03
CA GLU A 142 16.55 11.99 -0.36
C GLU A 142 16.05 13.17 0.48
N LEU A 143 14.73 13.33 0.60
CA LEU A 143 14.12 14.54 1.15
C LEU A 143 13.71 14.40 2.63
N GLY A 144 13.52 13.18 3.15
CA GLY A 144 13.01 12.97 4.50
C GLY A 144 11.58 13.49 4.70
N LEU A 145 10.84 13.70 3.61
CA LEU A 145 9.47 14.22 3.63
C LEU A 145 8.46 13.09 3.45
N ARG A 146 7.36 13.15 4.19
CA ARG A 146 6.19 12.28 3.99
C ARG A 146 5.55 12.53 2.62
N GLN A 147 4.94 11.50 2.04
CA GLN A 147 4.48 11.51 0.64
C GLN A 147 3.45 12.61 0.34
N MET A 148 2.49 12.85 1.24
CA MET A 148 1.50 13.93 1.06
C MET A 148 2.12 15.32 1.21
N ILE A 149 3.18 15.47 2.02
CA ILE A 149 3.90 16.74 2.14
C ILE A 149 4.72 17.01 0.87
N LEU A 150 5.34 15.98 0.30
CA LEU A 150 6.06 16.06 -0.96
C LEU A 150 5.19 16.64 -2.09
N SER A 151 3.90 16.28 -2.13
CA SER A 151 2.97 16.77 -3.15
C SER A 151 2.80 18.31 -3.16
N ARG A 152 3.09 18.99 -2.03
CA ARG A 152 3.03 20.46 -1.91
C ARG A 152 4.04 21.16 -2.80
N TYR A 153 5.21 20.54 -3.00
CA TYR A 153 6.28 21.10 -3.82
C TYR A 153 6.00 20.97 -5.32
N LEU A 154 5.16 20.01 -5.72
CA LEU A 154 4.77 19.80 -7.11
C LEU A 154 3.55 20.64 -7.50
N ALA A 155 2.48 20.59 -6.69
CA ALA A 155 1.17 21.11 -7.07
C ALA A 155 0.71 22.34 -6.26
N GLY A 156 1.55 22.83 -5.35
CA GLY A 156 1.22 23.90 -4.41
C GLY A 156 0.41 23.42 -3.20
N ASN A 157 0.35 24.26 -2.18
CA ASN A 157 -0.24 23.91 -0.88
C ASN A 157 -1.74 23.59 -0.95
N ILE A 158 -2.55 24.34 -1.69
CA ILE A 158 -4.01 24.12 -1.75
C ILE A 158 -4.32 22.78 -2.44
N THR A 159 -3.70 22.51 -3.58
CA THR A 159 -3.91 21.27 -4.34
C THR A 159 -3.42 20.06 -3.55
N ALA A 160 -2.27 20.16 -2.88
CA ALA A 160 -1.75 19.10 -2.04
C ALA A 160 -2.67 18.75 -0.86
N ARG A 161 -3.37 19.73 -0.28
CA ARG A 161 -4.39 19.46 0.75
C ARG A 161 -5.55 18.65 0.18
N PHE A 162 -6.01 18.99 -1.04
CA PHE A 162 -7.03 18.21 -1.73
C PHE A 162 -6.56 16.77 -1.98
N PHE A 163 -5.33 16.57 -2.47
CA PHE A 163 -4.75 15.22 -2.62
C PHE A 163 -4.66 14.47 -1.30
N SER A 164 -4.30 15.15 -0.21
CA SER A 164 -4.28 14.56 1.13
C SER A 164 -5.66 14.09 1.59
N LEU A 165 -6.70 14.87 1.32
CA LEU A 165 -8.09 14.49 1.62
C LEU A 165 -8.51 13.26 0.81
N VAL A 166 -8.24 13.27 -0.50
CA VAL A 166 -8.53 12.12 -1.37
C VAL A 166 -7.76 10.88 -0.90
N ASN A 167 -6.51 11.04 -0.45
CA ASN A 167 -5.71 9.94 0.05
C ASN A 167 -6.28 9.34 1.34
N VAL A 168 -6.76 10.17 2.28
CA VAL A 168 -7.46 9.68 3.48
C VAL A 168 -8.67 8.82 3.10
N ILE A 169 -9.49 9.31 2.16
CA ILE A 169 -10.67 8.58 1.67
C ILE A 169 -10.25 7.27 0.99
N ALA A 170 -9.22 7.32 0.14
CA ALA A 170 -8.72 6.14 -0.57
C ALA A 170 -8.19 5.07 0.39
N CYS A 171 -7.38 5.44 1.39
CA CYS A 171 -6.86 4.48 2.38
C CYS A 171 -7.99 3.84 3.20
N VAL A 172 -9.00 4.62 3.61
CA VAL A 172 -10.20 4.08 4.30
C VAL A 172 -10.95 3.12 3.38
N GLY A 173 -11.16 3.49 2.12
CA GLY A 173 -11.84 2.67 1.11
C GLY A 173 -11.13 1.34 0.86
N TRP A 174 -9.80 1.35 0.68
CA TRP A 174 -9.01 0.13 0.55
C TRP A 174 -9.17 -0.77 1.77
N CYS A 175 -9.05 -0.22 2.98
CA CYS A 175 -9.21 -1.02 4.20
C CYS A 175 -10.63 -1.60 4.33
N VAL A 176 -11.67 -0.91 3.87
CA VAL A 176 -13.05 -1.43 3.83
C VAL A 176 -13.15 -2.67 2.92
N LEU A 177 -12.59 -2.60 1.71
CA LEU A 177 -12.57 -3.72 0.77
C LEU A 177 -11.81 -4.91 1.35
N ASN A 178 -10.66 -4.64 1.94
CA ASN A 178 -9.80 -5.64 2.54
C ASN A 178 -10.51 -6.39 3.68
N ILE A 179 -11.17 -5.65 4.57
CA ILE A 179 -11.93 -6.21 5.69
C ILE A 179 -13.09 -7.05 5.18
N SER A 180 -13.79 -6.60 4.14
CA SER A 180 -14.95 -7.30 3.58
C SER A 180 -14.58 -8.70 3.09
N VAL A 181 -13.49 -8.82 2.32
CA VAL A 181 -12.99 -10.11 1.81
C VAL A 181 -12.61 -11.05 2.96
N SER A 182 -11.90 -10.56 3.98
CA SER A 182 -11.52 -11.40 5.12
C SER A 182 -12.69 -11.77 6.01
N ALA A 183 -13.67 -10.89 6.21
CA ALA A 183 -14.87 -11.15 6.98
C ALA A 183 -15.73 -12.23 6.30
N GLN A 184 -15.85 -12.20 4.97
CA GLN A 184 -16.51 -13.25 4.19
C GLN A 184 -15.81 -14.61 4.38
N LEU A 185 -14.47 -14.63 4.39
CA LEU A 185 -13.73 -15.87 4.66
C LEU A 185 -13.95 -16.37 6.10
N LEU A 186 -13.90 -15.49 7.10
CA LEU A 186 -14.17 -15.86 8.49
C LEU A 186 -15.61 -16.36 8.70
N ASN A 187 -16.57 -15.82 7.95
CA ASN A 187 -17.96 -16.27 8.00
C ASN A 187 -18.13 -17.71 7.50
N MET A 188 -17.29 -18.14 6.56
CA MET A 188 -17.29 -19.50 6.02
C MET A 188 -16.63 -20.51 6.97
N VAL A 189 -15.74 -20.06 7.86
CA VAL A 189 -15.11 -20.94 8.86
C VAL A 189 -16.21 -21.55 9.74
N ASN A 190 -16.23 -22.87 9.83
CA ASN A 190 -17.19 -23.69 10.59
C ASN A 190 -18.64 -23.77 10.07
N GLU A 191 -18.87 -23.53 8.78
CA GLU A 191 -20.21 -23.66 8.15
C GLU A 191 -20.92 -24.99 8.47
N GLY A 192 -20.17 -26.11 8.59
CA GLY A 192 -20.73 -27.43 8.90
C GLY A 192 -21.04 -27.70 10.38
N SER A 193 -20.59 -26.84 11.30
CA SER A 193 -20.63 -27.08 12.75
C SER A 193 -21.73 -26.27 13.46
N GLY A 194 -22.47 -25.43 12.74
CA GLY A 194 -23.52 -24.55 13.29
C GLY A 194 -23.00 -23.30 14.02
N HIS A 195 -21.68 -23.16 14.19
CA HIS A 195 -21.02 -22.00 14.80
C HIS A 195 -20.48 -21.07 13.72
N ASN A 196 -21.33 -20.21 13.16
CA ASN A 196 -20.92 -19.26 12.13
C ASN A 196 -20.50 -17.93 12.75
N CYS A 197 -19.28 -17.47 12.47
CA CYS A 197 -18.87 -16.11 12.80
C CYS A 197 -19.68 -15.14 11.93
N PRO A 198 -20.57 -14.29 12.48
CA PRO A 198 -21.32 -13.37 11.63
C PRO A 198 -20.38 -12.35 10.99
N ILE A 199 -20.71 -11.89 9.78
CA ILE A 199 -19.86 -10.97 9.00
C ILE A 199 -19.45 -9.74 9.81
N TRP A 200 -20.36 -9.11 10.56
CA TRP A 200 -20.02 -7.95 11.40
C TRP A 200 -18.93 -8.27 12.44
N ALA A 201 -18.93 -9.48 13.01
CA ALA A 201 -17.91 -9.92 13.96
C ALA A 201 -16.59 -10.20 13.25
N GLY A 202 -16.63 -10.75 12.04
CA GLY A 202 -15.46 -10.84 11.16
C GLY A 202 -14.83 -9.48 10.91
N CYS A 203 -15.64 -8.47 10.57
CA CYS A 203 -15.15 -7.10 10.40
C CYS A 203 -14.50 -6.53 11.67
N LEU A 204 -15.14 -6.76 12.83
CA LEU A 204 -14.62 -6.35 14.14
C LEU A 204 -13.26 -7.00 14.46
N ILE A 205 -13.11 -8.30 14.17
CA ILE A 205 -11.86 -9.04 14.42
C ILE A 205 -10.72 -8.46 13.58
N ILE A 206 -10.94 -8.22 12.29
CA ILE A 206 -9.90 -7.68 11.40
C ILE A 206 -9.58 -6.22 11.76
N ALA A 207 -10.59 -5.36 11.94
CA ALA A 207 -10.38 -3.97 12.33
C ALA A 207 -9.68 -3.86 13.69
N GLY A 208 -10.08 -4.68 14.66
CA GLY A 208 -9.45 -4.77 15.97
C GLY A 208 -7.99 -5.23 15.87
N GLY A 209 -7.71 -6.23 15.03
CA GLY A 209 -6.34 -6.67 14.75
C GLY A 209 -5.48 -5.56 14.15
N THR A 210 -6.01 -4.80 13.19
CA THR A 210 -5.32 -3.64 12.60
C THR A 210 -5.06 -2.55 13.65
N VAL A 211 -6.04 -2.23 14.50
CA VAL A 211 -5.85 -1.27 15.60
C VAL A 211 -4.77 -1.75 16.57
N LEU A 212 -4.80 -3.02 16.98
CA LEU A 212 -3.82 -3.57 17.90
C LEU A 212 -2.40 -3.42 17.37
N VAL A 213 -2.14 -3.77 16.10
CA VAL A 213 -0.80 -3.65 15.51
C VAL A 213 -0.40 -2.19 15.30
N THR A 214 -1.30 -1.36 14.77
CA THR A 214 -0.99 0.06 14.47
C THR A 214 -0.82 0.93 15.73
N PHE A 215 -1.46 0.56 16.84
CA PHE A 215 -1.37 1.30 18.10
C PHE A 215 0.03 1.27 18.71
N PHE A 216 0.77 0.16 18.58
CA PHE A 216 2.11 0.00 19.16
C PHE A 216 3.26 0.63 18.34
N GLY A 217 2.95 1.29 17.20
CA GLY A 217 3.90 2.10 16.44
C GLY A 217 4.88 1.34 15.53
N TYR A 218 5.83 2.08 14.94
CA TYR A 218 6.72 1.64 13.84
C TYR A 218 7.49 0.35 14.13
N SER A 219 8.05 0.19 15.34
CA SER A 219 8.86 -0.99 15.69
C SER A 219 8.05 -2.29 15.70
N VAL A 220 6.80 -2.24 16.19
CA VAL A 220 5.91 -3.42 16.20
C VAL A 220 5.37 -3.71 14.81
N VAL A 221 5.03 -2.67 14.05
CA VAL A 221 4.67 -2.79 12.63
C VAL A 221 5.78 -3.48 11.86
N HIS A 222 7.02 -3.01 11.96
CA HIS A 222 8.15 -3.63 11.24
C HIS A 222 8.43 -5.06 11.68
N ALA A 223 8.33 -5.36 12.98
CA ALA A 223 8.48 -6.73 13.47
C ALA A 223 7.38 -7.64 12.93
N TYR A 224 6.13 -7.16 12.90
CA TYR A 224 5.00 -7.89 12.35
C TYR A 224 5.16 -8.11 10.84
N GLU A 225 5.40 -7.05 10.07
CA GLU A 225 5.57 -7.12 8.61
C GLU A 225 6.75 -8.00 8.20
N LYS A 226 7.82 -8.05 8.99
CA LYS A 226 8.97 -8.91 8.70
C LYS A 226 8.62 -10.39 8.63
N TRP A 227 7.62 -10.84 9.39
CA TRP A 227 7.31 -12.26 9.57
C TRP A 227 5.90 -12.67 9.14
N SER A 228 4.96 -11.73 9.01
CA SER A 228 3.54 -12.06 8.78
C SER A 228 3.31 -12.79 7.45
N TRP A 229 4.17 -12.56 6.45
CA TRP A 229 4.07 -13.16 5.12
C TRP A 229 4.37 -14.67 5.10
N VAL A 230 5.21 -15.17 6.02
CA VAL A 230 5.67 -16.56 6.04
C VAL A 230 4.50 -17.55 6.18
N PRO A 231 3.63 -17.41 7.20
CA PRO A 231 2.49 -18.30 7.33
C PRO A 231 1.47 -18.14 6.19
N ASN A 232 1.31 -16.92 5.64
CA ASN A 232 0.42 -16.68 4.50
C ASN A 232 0.92 -17.38 3.25
N PHE A 233 2.22 -17.28 2.97
CA PHE A 233 2.87 -17.94 1.84
C PHE A 233 2.71 -19.47 1.95
N ALA A 234 2.92 -20.04 3.13
CA ALA A 234 2.66 -21.46 3.37
C ALA A 234 1.20 -21.85 3.09
N ALA A 235 0.23 -21.05 3.55
CA ALA A 235 -1.19 -21.29 3.27
C ALA A 235 -1.52 -21.20 1.76
N PHE A 236 -0.91 -20.27 1.02
CA PHE A 236 -1.04 -20.20 -0.44
C PHE A 236 -0.42 -21.41 -1.15
N LEU A 237 0.70 -21.94 -0.67
CA LEU A 237 1.26 -23.20 -1.20
C LEU A 237 0.31 -24.38 -0.97
N VAL A 238 -0.39 -24.41 0.17
CA VAL A 238 -1.44 -25.40 0.43
C VAL A 238 -2.60 -25.24 -0.55
N ILE A 239 -3.04 -24.01 -0.83
CA ILE A 239 -4.06 -23.74 -1.87
C ILE A 239 -3.59 -24.27 -3.24
N ILE A 240 -2.35 -24.02 -3.65
CA ILE A 240 -1.79 -24.51 -4.91
C ILE A 240 -1.83 -26.05 -4.95
N ALA A 241 -1.40 -26.71 -3.88
CA ALA A 241 -1.39 -28.17 -3.80
C ALA A 241 -2.82 -28.75 -3.92
N GLN A 242 -3.79 -28.13 -3.24
CA GLN A 242 -5.19 -28.58 -3.29
C GLN A 242 -5.86 -28.28 -4.62
N LEU A 243 -5.59 -27.12 -5.22
CA LEU A 243 -6.06 -26.78 -6.55
C LEU A 243 -5.56 -27.80 -7.58
N SER A 244 -4.26 -28.12 -7.56
CA SER A 244 -3.66 -29.14 -8.43
C SER A 244 -4.29 -30.51 -8.22
N ARG A 245 -4.45 -30.95 -6.96
CA ARG A 245 -5.06 -32.25 -6.63
C ARG A 245 -6.53 -32.34 -7.03
N SER A 246 -7.26 -31.22 -7.03
CA SER A 246 -8.68 -31.20 -7.39
C SER A 246 -8.95 -31.51 -8.86
N GLY A 247 -7.99 -31.24 -9.76
CA GLY A 247 -8.16 -31.36 -11.21
C GLY A 247 -9.19 -30.39 -11.82
N LYS A 248 -9.69 -29.41 -11.05
CA LYS A 248 -10.75 -28.47 -11.47
C LYS A 248 -10.23 -27.25 -12.25
N PHE A 249 -8.92 -27.03 -12.23
CA PHE A 249 -8.31 -25.94 -12.98
C PHE A 249 -8.22 -26.28 -14.47
N LYS A 250 -8.86 -25.44 -15.30
CA LYS A 250 -8.69 -25.40 -16.75
C LYS A 250 -8.54 -23.94 -17.15
N GLY A 251 -7.54 -23.64 -17.98
CA GLY A 251 -7.14 -22.27 -18.32
C GLY A 251 -8.16 -21.48 -19.16
N GLY A 252 -9.18 -22.14 -19.71
CA GLY A 252 -10.14 -21.53 -20.63
C GLY A 252 -9.56 -21.31 -22.03
N GLU A 253 -10.43 -21.06 -23.02
CA GLU A 253 -10.03 -20.80 -24.39
C GLU A 253 -9.58 -19.34 -24.59
N TRP A 254 -8.67 -19.10 -25.52
CA TRP A 254 -8.26 -17.75 -25.92
C TRP A 254 -9.29 -17.12 -26.84
N VAL A 255 -10.16 -16.30 -26.26
CA VAL A 255 -11.21 -15.58 -26.98
C VAL A 255 -10.79 -14.13 -27.19
N GLY A 256 -10.85 -13.64 -28.42
CA GLY A 256 -10.61 -12.24 -28.78
C GLY A 256 -11.90 -11.46 -29.04
N GLY A 257 -11.77 -10.15 -29.29
CA GLY A 257 -12.88 -9.28 -29.66
C GLY A 257 -12.99 -8.03 -28.78
N ALA A 258 -13.95 -7.16 -29.12
CA ALA A 258 -14.15 -5.89 -28.41
C ALA A 258 -14.49 -6.10 -26.92
N THR A 259 -15.31 -7.10 -26.59
CA THR A 259 -15.66 -7.46 -25.21
C THR A 259 -14.42 -7.89 -24.43
N THR A 260 -13.56 -8.75 -25.00
CA THR A 260 -12.30 -9.15 -24.36
C THR A 260 -11.38 -7.96 -24.14
N ALA A 261 -11.27 -7.05 -25.11
CA ALA A 261 -10.47 -5.84 -24.95
C ALA A 261 -11.00 -4.95 -23.81
N GLY A 262 -12.33 -4.81 -23.71
CA GLY A 262 -12.98 -4.12 -22.59
C GLY A 262 -12.69 -4.80 -21.24
N GLY A 263 -12.76 -6.14 -21.18
CA GLY A 263 -12.41 -6.92 -20.00
C GLY A 263 -10.93 -6.77 -19.60
N VAL A 264 -10.02 -6.80 -20.57
CA VAL A 264 -8.58 -6.59 -20.38
C VAL A 264 -8.30 -5.21 -19.78
N LEU A 265 -8.90 -4.15 -20.32
CA LEU A 265 -8.70 -2.80 -19.80
C LEU A 265 -9.33 -2.62 -18.42
N SER A 266 -10.54 -3.14 -18.19
CA SER A 266 -11.23 -3.02 -16.90
C SER A 266 -10.51 -3.79 -15.79
N PHE A 267 -10.06 -5.01 -16.10
CA PHE A 267 -9.23 -5.79 -15.19
C PHE A 267 -7.87 -5.14 -14.98
N GLY A 268 -7.25 -4.64 -16.05
CA GLY A 268 -6.00 -3.91 -16.01
C GLY A 268 -6.06 -2.66 -15.13
N SER A 269 -7.15 -1.90 -15.19
CA SER A 269 -7.39 -0.76 -14.30
C SER A 269 -7.49 -1.19 -12.84
N SER A 270 -8.14 -2.33 -12.55
CA SER A 270 -8.24 -2.87 -11.19
C SER A 270 -6.87 -3.31 -10.64
N VAL A 271 -6.08 -4.02 -11.45
CA VAL A 271 -4.72 -4.44 -11.13
C VAL A 271 -3.80 -3.23 -10.94
N PHE A 272 -3.82 -2.28 -11.87
CA PHE A 272 -3.03 -1.06 -11.77
C PHE A 272 -3.42 -0.24 -10.55
N GLY A 273 -4.72 -0.07 -10.27
CA GLY A 273 -5.20 0.64 -9.08
C GLY A 273 -4.70 0.00 -7.79
N SER A 274 -4.69 -1.33 -7.72
CA SER A 274 -4.16 -2.08 -6.57
C SER A 274 -2.65 -1.89 -6.39
N ALA A 275 -1.87 -1.80 -7.47
CA ALA A 275 -0.41 -1.65 -7.41
C ALA A 275 0.02 -0.18 -7.23
N ALA A 276 -0.54 0.72 -8.03
CA ALA A 276 -0.25 2.15 -8.00
C ALA A 276 -0.81 2.85 -6.76
N GLY A 277 -1.82 2.26 -6.09
CA GLY A 277 -2.36 2.79 -4.83
C GLY A 277 -1.27 3.01 -3.78
N TRP A 278 -0.27 2.13 -3.72
CA TRP A 278 0.89 2.23 -2.82
C TRP A 278 1.75 3.48 -3.06
N ALA A 279 1.68 4.09 -4.26
CA ALA A 279 2.47 5.26 -4.62
C ALA A 279 2.11 6.49 -3.78
N THR A 280 0.89 6.53 -3.24
CA THR A 280 0.39 7.64 -2.42
C THR A 280 1.00 7.69 -1.02
N TYR A 281 1.80 6.70 -0.64
CA TYR A 281 2.54 6.71 0.63
C TYR A 281 3.90 6.03 0.57
N ALA A 282 4.43 5.79 -0.64
CA ALA A 282 5.70 5.12 -0.84
C ALA A 282 6.87 5.76 -0.06
N ALA A 283 6.95 7.11 -0.05
CA ALA A 283 8.00 7.82 0.68
C ALA A 283 7.89 7.63 2.20
N ASP A 284 6.70 7.39 2.75
CA ASP A 284 6.48 7.30 4.20
C ASP A 284 7.28 6.15 4.84
N TYR A 285 7.58 5.10 4.06
CA TYR A 285 8.28 3.89 4.50
C TYR A 285 9.78 3.90 4.20
N THR A 286 10.27 4.91 3.49
CA THR A 286 11.70 5.06 3.18
C THR A 286 12.31 6.32 3.78
N VAL A 287 11.53 7.19 4.44
CA VAL A 287 12.01 8.43 5.06
C VAL A 287 13.13 8.22 6.10
N TYR A 288 13.16 7.06 6.76
CA TYR A 288 14.17 6.70 7.77
C TYR A 288 15.43 6.05 7.19
N MET A 289 15.49 5.83 5.87
CA MET A 289 16.70 5.27 5.25
C MET A 289 17.76 6.35 5.02
N PRO A 290 19.05 6.06 5.27
CA PRO A 290 20.12 7.02 5.04
C PRO A 290 20.26 7.41 3.56
N LYS A 291 20.60 8.67 3.32
CA LYS A 291 20.91 9.23 1.98
C LYS A 291 22.09 8.54 1.29
N THR A 292 22.99 7.92 2.05
CA THR A 292 24.15 7.19 1.53
C THR A 292 23.75 5.86 0.86
N THR A 293 22.50 5.41 1.04
CA THR A 293 21.99 4.17 0.46
C THR A 293 21.87 4.29 -1.06
N SER A 294 22.30 3.26 -1.79
CA SER A 294 22.26 3.26 -3.26
C SER A 294 20.82 3.30 -3.79
N LYS A 295 20.50 4.34 -4.56
CA LYS A 295 19.17 4.56 -5.18
C LYS A 295 18.73 3.38 -6.06
N TYR A 296 19.65 2.81 -6.84
CA TYR A 296 19.36 1.63 -7.66
C TYR A 296 18.96 0.43 -6.81
N LYS A 297 19.68 0.18 -5.69
CA LYS A 297 19.35 -0.92 -4.79
C LYS A 297 17.97 -0.73 -4.16
N ILE A 298 17.63 0.49 -3.71
CA ILE A 298 16.30 0.80 -3.17
C ILE A 298 15.23 0.56 -4.23
N PHE A 299 15.41 1.12 -5.43
CA PHE A 299 14.45 0.98 -6.53
C PHE A 299 14.15 -0.49 -6.85
N PHE A 300 15.17 -1.28 -7.16
CA PHE A 300 14.98 -2.69 -7.52
C PHE A 300 14.50 -3.53 -6.33
N SER A 301 14.88 -3.18 -5.11
CA SER A 301 14.41 -3.89 -3.91
C SER A 301 12.93 -3.64 -3.63
N VAL A 302 12.44 -2.41 -3.79
CA VAL A 302 11.01 -2.08 -3.67
C VAL A 302 10.22 -2.74 -4.79
N VAL A 303 10.72 -2.68 -6.03
CA VAL A 303 10.08 -3.37 -7.17
C VAL A 303 10.01 -4.88 -6.92
N ALA A 304 11.10 -5.52 -6.49
CA ALA A 304 11.10 -6.96 -6.23
C ALA A 304 10.20 -7.33 -5.04
N GLY A 305 10.22 -6.53 -3.98
CA GLY A 305 9.38 -6.69 -2.79
C GLY A 305 7.89 -6.60 -3.11
N LEU A 306 7.49 -5.78 -4.09
CA LEU A 306 6.11 -5.69 -4.56
C LEU A 306 5.76 -6.73 -5.65
N ALA A 307 6.63 -6.90 -6.65
CA ALA A 307 6.36 -7.70 -7.84
C ALA A 307 6.11 -9.17 -7.50
N PHE A 308 6.97 -9.77 -6.67
CA PHE A 308 6.84 -11.18 -6.32
C PHE A 308 5.49 -11.51 -5.66
N PRO A 309 5.10 -10.90 -4.52
CA PRO A 309 3.84 -11.23 -3.88
C PRO A 309 2.64 -10.87 -4.74
N LEU A 310 2.66 -9.75 -5.48
CA LEU A 310 1.55 -9.35 -6.34
C LEU A 310 1.34 -10.34 -7.48
N PHE A 311 2.41 -10.69 -8.21
CA PHE A 311 2.31 -11.71 -9.26
C PHE A 311 1.88 -13.04 -8.69
N PHE A 312 2.52 -13.49 -7.60
CA PHE A 312 2.24 -14.79 -7.01
C PHE A 312 0.78 -14.91 -6.56
N THR A 313 0.30 -13.97 -5.73
CA THR A 313 -1.05 -14.03 -5.17
C THR A 313 -2.12 -13.78 -6.22
N MET A 314 -1.96 -12.78 -7.11
CA MET A 314 -2.95 -12.47 -8.14
C MET A 314 -3.06 -13.59 -9.19
N ILE A 315 -1.93 -14.18 -9.62
CA ILE A 315 -1.97 -15.31 -10.57
C ILE A 315 -2.66 -16.51 -9.93
N LEU A 316 -2.36 -16.80 -8.65
CA LEU A 316 -3.04 -17.85 -7.90
C LEU A 316 -4.55 -17.57 -7.77
N GLY A 317 -4.92 -16.30 -7.54
CA GLY A 317 -6.29 -15.80 -7.56
C GLY A 317 -7.00 -16.09 -8.86
N ALA A 318 -6.40 -15.71 -9.99
CA ALA A 318 -6.92 -15.99 -11.32
C ALA A 318 -7.08 -17.50 -11.57
N ALA A 319 -6.13 -18.33 -11.14
CA ALA A 319 -6.22 -19.78 -11.27
C ALA A 319 -7.41 -20.35 -10.48
N CYS A 320 -7.60 -19.90 -9.24
CA CYS A 320 -8.71 -20.33 -8.41
C CYS A 320 -10.06 -19.82 -8.92
N GLY A 321 -10.11 -18.58 -9.43
CA GLY A 321 -11.31 -18.02 -10.06
C GLY A 321 -11.74 -18.83 -11.28
N MET A 322 -10.79 -19.22 -12.15
CA MET A 322 -11.08 -20.14 -13.26
C MET A 322 -11.60 -21.49 -12.78
N ALA A 323 -10.99 -22.07 -11.75
CA ALA A 323 -11.44 -23.35 -11.23
C ALA A 323 -12.83 -23.28 -10.60
N ALA A 324 -13.19 -22.13 -9.98
CA ALA A 324 -14.53 -21.89 -9.49
C ALA A 324 -15.57 -21.83 -10.62
N LEU A 325 -15.24 -21.23 -11.78
CA LEU A 325 -16.12 -21.24 -12.96
C LEU A 325 -16.29 -22.62 -13.57
N ASN A 326 -15.28 -23.49 -13.49
CA ASN A 326 -15.32 -24.83 -14.06
C ASN A 326 -16.06 -25.86 -13.18
N ASP A 327 -16.38 -25.52 -11.93
CA ASP A 327 -16.99 -26.43 -10.97
C ASP A 327 -18.23 -25.80 -10.30
N PRO A 328 -19.44 -26.35 -10.53
CA PRO A 328 -20.67 -25.78 -9.99
C PRO A 328 -20.69 -25.68 -8.45
N THR A 329 -19.98 -26.56 -7.75
CA THR A 329 -19.90 -26.52 -6.29
C THR A 329 -19.06 -25.34 -5.82
N TRP A 330 -17.89 -25.12 -6.42
CA TRP A 330 -17.05 -23.98 -6.08
C TRP A 330 -17.69 -22.66 -6.51
N LYS A 331 -18.42 -22.66 -7.62
CA LYS A 331 -19.24 -21.51 -8.03
C LYS A 331 -20.34 -21.18 -7.02
N SER A 332 -21.04 -22.18 -6.46
CA SER A 332 -22.07 -21.91 -5.45
C SER A 332 -21.49 -21.35 -4.15
N TYR A 333 -20.28 -21.78 -3.76
CA TYR A 333 -19.54 -21.15 -2.65
C TYR A 333 -19.15 -19.71 -2.95
N TYR A 334 -18.71 -19.41 -4.18
CA TYR A 334 -18.48 -18.03 -4.62
C TYR A 334 -19.76 -17.19 -4.54
N ASP A 335 -20.89 -17.72 -5.00
CA ASP A 335 -22.17 -17.00 -4.98
C ASP A 335 -22.67 -16.78 -3.54
N LYS A 336 -22.26 -17.61 -2.58
CA LYS A 336 -22.62 -17.48 -1.18
C LYS A 336 -21.80 -16.41 -0.44
N ASN A 337 -20.48 -16.39 -0.63
CA ASN A 337 -19.56 -15.58 0.19
C ASN A 337 -18.33 -15.10 -0.61
N ALA A 338 -18.51 -14.84 -1.89
CA ALA A 338 -17.51 -14.35 -2.83
C ALA A 338 -16.18 -15.14 -2.72
N MET A 339 -15.05 -14.44 -2.68
CA MET A 339 -13.73 -15.07 -2.63
C MET A 339 -13.47 -15.83 -1.33
N GLY A 340 -14.10 -15.42 -0.21
CA GLY A 340 -14.06 -16.19 1.04
C GLY A 340 -14.66 -17.60 0.86
N GLY A 341 -15.74 -17.70 0.10
CA GLY A 341 -16.36 -18.98 -0.25
C GLY A 341 -15.46 -19.87 -1.11
N VAL A 342 -14.80 -19.31 -2.14
CA VAL A 342 -13.91 -20.08 -3.01
C VAL A 342 -12.73 -20.68 -2.24
N ILE A 343 -12.09 -19.90 -1.38
CA ILE A 343 -10.96 -20.38 -0.56
C ILE A 343 -11.43 -21.50 0.38
N TYR A 344 -12.59 -21.33 1.01
CA TYR A 344 -13.18 -22.36 1.85
C TYR A 344 -13.44 -23.64 1.05
N ALA A 345 -14.04 -23.53 -0.15
CA ALA A 345 -14.34 -24.67 -1.02
C ALA A 345 -13.11 -25.47 -1.46
N ILE A 346 -11.97 -24.79 -1.63
CA ILE A 346 -10.68 -25.42 -1.98
C ILE A 346 -10.09 -26.15 -0.78
N LEU A 347 -10.15 -25.54 0.41
CA LEU A 347 -9.39 -25.99 1.58
C LEU A 347 -10.16 -26.94 2.52
N VAL A 348 -11.48 -26.82 2.63
CA VAL A 348 -12.23 -27.46 3.72
C VAL A 348 -13.03 -28.68 3.26
N PRO A 349 -14.16 -28.57 2.52
CA PRO A 349 -15.22 -29.60 2.52
C PRO A 349 -14.80 -31.00 2.09
N ASN A 350 -13.81 -31.11 1.19
CA ASN A 350 -13.31 -32.38 0.65
C ASN A 350 -11.78 -32.48 0.66
N SER A 351 -11.14 -31.71 1.54
CA SER A 351 -9.68 -31.55 1.50
C SER A 351 -9.05 -31.74 2.87
N LEU A 352 -8.80 -30.65 3.59
CA LEU A 352 -8.01 -30.67 4.83
C LEU A 352 -8.89 -30.52 6.08
N ASN A 353 -10.20 -30.31 5.90
CA ASN A 353 -11.17 -30.10 6.98
C ASN A 353 -10.65 -29.09 8.03
N GLY A 354 -10.35 -29.55 9.26
CA GLY A 354 -9.90 -28.68 10.35
C GLY A 354 -8.60 -27.91 10.06
N PHE A 355 -7.63 -28.52 9.37
CA PHE A 355 -6.42 -27.78 8.98
C PHE A 355 -6.73 -26.75 7.88
N GLY A 356 -7.66 -27.05 6.97
CA GLY A 356 -8.15 -26.09 5.99
C GLY A 356 -8.82 -24.88 6.65
N GLN A 357 -9.63 -25.10 7.69
CA GLN A 357 -10.25 -24.04 8.48
C GLN A 357 -9.20 -23.17 9.19
N PHE A 358 -8.15 -23.78 9.73
CA PHE A 358 -7.01 -23.05 10.29
C PHE A 358 -6.34 -22.15 9.23
N CYS A 359 -6.08 -22.67 8.02
CA CYS A 359 -5.55 -21.87 6.92
C CYS A 359 -6.50 -20.73 6.51
N CYS A 360 -7.82 -20.94 6.53
CA CYS A 360 -8.80 -19.88 6.26
C CYS A 360 -8.71 -18.74 7.29
N VAL A 361 -8.63 -19.06 8.59
CA VAL A 361 -8.47 -18.04 9.64
C VAL A 361 -7.16 -17.28 9.46
N LEU A 362 -6.06 -18.00 9.18
CA LEU A 362 -4.75 -17.42 8.95
C LEU A 362 -4.77 -16.43 7.78
N LEU A 363 -5.34 -16.86 6.64
CA LEU A 363 -5.47 -16.03 5.45
C LEU A 363 -6.40 -14.85 5.69
N ALA A 364 -7.47 -14.99 6.48
CA ALA A 364 -8.30 -13.85 6.83
C ALA A 364 -7.53 -12.80 7.65
N LEU A 365 -6.73 -13.24 8.64
CA LEU A 365 -5.88 -12.38 9.45
C LEU A 365 -4.73 -11.74 8.66
N SER A 366 -4.33 -12.31 7.52
CA SER A 366 -3.32 -11.71 6.63
C SER A 366 -3.63 -10.27 6.23
N THR A 367 -4.91 -9.93 6.11
CA THR A 367 -5.36 -8.56 5.79
C THR A 367 -4.89 -7.51 6.80
N VAL A 368 -4.62 -7.90 8.05
CA VAL A 368 -4.06 -6.98 9.04
C VAL A 368 -2.75 -6.37 8.53
N ALA A 369 -1.87 -7.18 7.92
CA ALA A 369 -0.61 -6.72 7.31
C ALA A 369 -0.83 -5.74 6.14
N ASN A 370 -1.89 -5.94 5.36
CA ASN A 370 -2.21 -5.01 4.27
C ASN A 370 -2.76 -3.67 4.78
N ASN A 371 -3.59 -3.71 5.82
CA ASN A 371 -4.25 -2.51 6.36
C ASN A 371 -3.32 -1.63 7.20
N VAL A 372 -2.33 -2.23 7.86
CA VAL A 372 -1.40 -1.52 8.76
C VAL A 372 -0.71 -0.35 8.03
N PRO A 373 -0.11 -0.53 6.83
CA PRO A 373 0.49 0.58 6.11
C PRO A 373 -0.49 1.69 5.75
N GLY A 374 -1.69 1.31 5.28
CA GLY A 374 -2.74 2.28 4.93
C GLY A 374 -3.17 3.12 6.11
N MET A 375 -3.39 2.51 7.28
CA MET A 375 -3.86 3.18 8.49
C MET A 375 -2.80 4.07 9.15
N TYR A 376 -1.52 3.70 9.00
CA TYR A 376 -0.41 4.60 9.37
C TYR A 376 -0.42 5.87 8.51
N THR A 377 -0.57 5.71 7.19
CA THR A 377 -0.62 6.81 6.24
C THR A 377 -1.87 7.69 6.37
N VAL A 378 -3.04 7.12 6.72
CA VAL A 378 -4.26 7.90 6.97
C VAL A 378 -3.98 9.02 7.97
N ALA A 379 -3.25 8.71 9.03
CA ALA A 379 -2.94 9.68 10.06
C ALA A 379 -2.00 10.80 9.55
N LEU A 380 -0.96 10.44 8.80
CA LEU A 380 -0.05 11.41 8.19
C LEU A 380 -0.77 12.29 7.16
N SER A 381 -1.69 11.72 6.38
CA SER A 381 -2.48 12.43 5.38
C SER A 381 -3.51 13.36 6.04
N ALA A 382 -4.12 12.96 7.16
CA ALA A 382 -4.99 13.83 7.93
C ALA A 382 -4.22 15.03 8.51
N GLN A 383 -3.03 14.80 9.04
CA GLN A 383 -2.15 15.87 9.54
C GLN A 383 -1.68 16.81 8.41
N ALA A 384 -1.41 16.27 7.22
CA ALA A 384 -1.00 17.04 6.05
C ALA A 384 -2.13 17.91 5.44
N LEU A 385 -3.40 17.69 5.82
CA LEU A 385 -4.54 18.44 5.32
C LEU A 385 -4.58 19.89 5.84
N TRP A 386 -4.26 20.11 7.11
CA TRP A 386 -4.30 21.46 7.71
C TRP A 386 -3.43 21.57 8.95
N ALA A 387 -2.78 22.72 9.14
CA ALA A 387 -1.83 22.95 10.25
C ALA A 387 -2.41 22.68 11.66
N PRO A 388 -3.67 23.01 11.98
CA PRO A 388 -4.26 22.63 13.27
C PRO A 388 -4.40 21.11 13.47
N LEU A 389 -4.64 20.36 12.39
CA LEU A 389 -4.79 18.90 12.44
C LEU A 389 -3.45 18.19 12.69
N ALA A 390 -2.33 18.82 12.30
CA ALA A 390 -0.99 18.35 12.61
C ALA A 390 -0.69 18.30 14.12
N LYS A 391 -1.34 19.17 14.93
CA LYS A 391 -1.19 19.19 16.39
C LYS A 391 -1.84 17.99 17.08
N ILE A 392 -2.74 17.29 16.40
CA ILE A 392 -3.42 16.12 16.94
C ILE A 392 -2.48 14.91 16.78
N PRO A 393 -2.22 14.15 17.86
CA PRO A 393 -1.34 12.98 17.80
C PRO A 393 -1.79 11.97 16.76
N ARG A 394 -0.82 11.36 16.07
CA ARG A 394 -1.06 10.37 15.00
C ARG A 394 -2.02 9.26 15.42
N VAL A 395 -1.86 8.74 16.65
CA VAL A 395 -2.68 7.65 17.20
C VAL A 395 -4.18 7.97 17.17
N VAL A 396 -4.56 9.23 17.44
CA VAL A 396 -5.98 9.65 17.42
C VAL A 396 -6.54 9.55 16.01
N TRP A 397 -5.77 9.96 14.99
CA TRP A 397 -6.18 9.83 13.60
C TRP A 397 -6.23 8.37 13.13
N THR A 398 -5.29 7.54 13.56
CA THR A 398 -5.32 6.10 13.29
C THR A 398 -6.55 5.43 13.89
N MET A 399 -6.93 5.80 15.12
CA MET A 399 -8.16 5.30 15.76
C MET A 399 -9.42 5.79 15.05
N ALA A 400 -9.47 7.07 14.67
CA ALA A 400 -10.60 7.63 13.93
C ALA A 400 -10.76 6.99 12.54
N GLY A 401 -9.64 6.77 11.84
CA GLY A 401 -9.61 6.07 10.55
C GLY A 401 -10.13 4.64 10.66
N ASN A 402 -9.63 3.86 11.62
CA ASN A 402 -10.11 2.50 11.85
C ASN A 402 -11.58 2.45 12.29
N ALA A 403 -12.05 3.39 13.10
CA ALA A 403 -13.45 3.48 13.50
C ALA A 403 -14.36 3.76 12.28
N ALA A 404 -13.95 4.68 11.40
CA ALA A 404 -14.65 4.95 10.15
C ALA A 404 -14.64 3.72 9.23
N THR A 405 -13.49 3.07 9.05
CA THR A 405 -13.36 1.83 8.28
C THR A 405 -14.27 0.72 8.83
N LEU A 406 -14.33 0.53 10.15
CA LEU A 406 -15.22 -0.47 10.76
C LEU A 406 -16.70 -0.12 10.51
N GLY A 407 -17.09 1.14 10.73
CA GLY A 407 -18.45 1.60 10.52
C GLY A 407 -18.94 1.46 9.08
N ILE A 408 -18.04 1.63 8.10
CA ILE A 408 -18.35 1.48 6.68
C ILE A 408 -18.26 0.01 6.23
N SER A 409 -17.28 -0.75 6.72
CA SER A 409 -17.07 -2.15 6.29
C SER A 409 -18.24 -3.06 6.61
N ILE A 410 -18.86 -2.93 7.79
CA ILE A 410 -20.01 -3.76 8.16
C ILE A 410 -21.15 -3.64 7.13
N PRO A 411 -21.75 -2.47 6.87
CA PRO A 411 -22.82 -2.35 5.88
C PRO A 411 -22.31 -2.63 4.47
N ALA A 412 -21.08 -2.25 4.12
CA ALA A 412 -20.51 -2.53 2.80
C ALA A 412 -20.44 -4.03 2.53
N THR A 413 -20.08 -4.87 3.50
CA THR A 413 -20.03 -6.33 3.28
C THR A 413 -21.41 -6.97 3.21
N TYR A 414 -22.43 -6.45 3.91
CA TYR A 414 -23.80 -7.00 3.85
C TYR A 414 -24.58 -6.59 2.61
N TYR A 415 -24.37 -5.37 2.12
CA TYR A 415 -25.17 -4.77 1.05
C TYR A 415 -24.34 -4.47 -0.19
N PHE A 416 -23.18 -5.12 -0.35
CA PHE A 416 -22.23 -4.82 -1.42
C PHE A 416 -22.89 -4.81 -2.82
N ASP A 417 -23.75 -5.80 -3.09
CA ASP A 417 -24.46 -5.94 -4.37
C ASP A 417 -25.50 -4.84 -4.62
N GLY A 418 -25.97 -4.16 -3.58
CA GLY A 418 -26.91 -3.03 -3.71
C GLY A 418 -26.24 -1.71 -4.08
N PHE A 419 -24.90 -1.65 -4.03
CA PHE A 419 -24.11 -0.45 -4.38
C PHE A 419 -23.47 -0.52 -5.78
N MET A 420 -23.45 -1.70 -6.42
CA MET A 420 -23.02 -1.91 -7.80
C MET A 420 -24.22 -1.85 -8.74
#